data_AF-A0AAJ7RWS2-F1
#
_entry.id   AF-A0AAJ7RWS2-F1
#
_cell.length_a   1.000
_cell.length_b   1.000
_cell.length_c   1.000
_cell.angle_alpha   90.00
_cell.angle_beta   90.00
_cell.angle_gamma   90.00
#
_symmetry.space_group_name_H-M   'P 1'
#
loop_
_entity.id
_entity.type
_entity.pdbx_description
1 polymer ?
#
loop_
_entity_poly.entity_id
_entity_poly.type
_entity_poly.pdbx_seq_one_letter_code
_entity_poly.pdbx_strand_id
1 'polypeptide(L)'
;MALWFPNGVRYGGVITPIVPGGYATVGAAAFSGAVTHTISVSVIVFEMTGQITHIVPIMIAVLISNAIAALLQPSIYDSIILIKKLPYLPDLLPSSSAFQRRSR
;
A
#
# COMPACT_ATOMS: atom_id res chain seq x y z
N MET A 1 19.47 -5.19 1.18
CA MET A 1 19.41 -6.66 1.40
C MET A 1 20.45 -7.43 0.60
N ALA A 2 20.54 -7.26 -0.73
CA ALA A 2 21.56 -7.92 -1.56
C ALA A 2 23.01 -7.64 -1.12
N LEU A 3 23.30 -6.45 -0.58
CA LEU A 3 24.64 -6.07 -0.11
C LEU A 3 25.01 -6.65 1.28
N TRP A 4 24.01 -7.01 2.09
CA TRP A 4 24.20 -7.53 3.45
C TRP A 4 24.32 -9.06 3.48
N PHE A 5 23.78 -9.75 2.47
CA PHE A 5 23.87 -11.20 2.32
C PHE A 5 24.45 -11.55 0.95
N PRO A 6 25.79 -11.43 0.76
CA PRO A 6 26.44 -11.64 -0.54
C PRO A 6 26.30 -13.09 -1.04
N ASN A 7 26.19 -14.05 -0.10
CA ASN A 7 25.99 -15.46 -0.42
C ASN A 7 24.51 -15.83 -0.54
N GLY A 8 23.53 -14.92 -0.45
CA GLY A 8 22.11 -15.27 -0.48
C GLY A 8 21.56 -15.81 0.86
N VAL A 9 20.28 -16.17 0.87
CA VAL A 9 19.59 -16.66 2.07
C VAL A 9 19.50 -18.19 2.00
N ARG A 10 19.79 -18.87 3.11
CA ARG A 10 19.61 -20.33 3.18
C ARG A 10 18.13 -20.65 3.31
N TYR A 11 17.56 -21.32 2.32
CA TYR A 11 16.19 -21.82 2.35
C TYR A 11 16.22 -23.34 2.10
N GLY A 12 15.81 -24.14 3.10
CA GLY A 12 15.72 -25.61 2.94
C GLY A 12 17.03 -26.32 2.58
N GLY A 13 18.19 -25.77 2.94
CA GLY A 13 19.51 -26.35 2.62
C GLY A 13 20.11 -25.90 1.29
N VAL A 14 19.36 -25.18 0.45
CA VAL A 14 19.85 -24.56 -0.79
C VAL A 14 20.08 -23.07 -0.55
N ILE A 15 21.14 -22.54 -1.16
CA ILE A 15 21.50 -21.14 -1.10
C ILE A 15 20.80 -20.42 -2.26
N THR A 16 19.77 -19.62 -1.97
CA THR A 16 19.05 -18.85 -3.00
C THR A 16 19.51 -17.40 -3.01
N PRO A 17 19.92 -16.86 -4.18
CA PRO A 17 20.28 -15.45 -4.29
C PRO A 17 19.03 -14.57 -4.14
N ILE A 18 19.16 -13.45 -3.43
CA ILE A 18 18.08 -12.48 -3.25
C ILE A 18 17.88 -11.76 -4.60
N VAL A 19 16.70 -11.90 -5.20
CA VAL A 19 16.33 -11.14 -6.41
C VAL A 19 15.78 -9.77 -5.98
N PRO A 20 16.54 -8.66 -6.15
CA PRO A 20 16.12 -7.36 -5.66
C PRO A 20 14.89 -6.81 -6.41
N GLY A 21 14.63 -7.29 -7.64
CA GLY A 21 13.49 -6.85 -8.46
C GLY A 21 12.14 -7.04 -7.77
N GLY A 22 11.90 -8.20 -7.14
CA GLY A 22 10.63 -8.45 -6.45
C GLY A 22 10.39 -7.49 -5.28
N TYR A 23 11.44 -7.18 -4.51
CA TYR A 23 11.36 -6.22 -3.41
C TYR A 23 11.18 -4.78 -3.90
N ALA A 24 11.82 -4.40 -5.00
CA ALA A 24 11.64 -3.09 -5.62
C ALA A 24 10.19 -2.89 -6.07
N THR A 25 9.60 -3.90 -6.71
CA THR A 25 8.19 -3.89 -7.14
C THR A 25 7.23 -3.75 -5.97
N VAL A 26 7.47 -4.48 -4.86
CA VAL A 26 6.65 -4.36 -3.64
C VAL A 26 6.72 -2.93 -3.07
N GLY A 27 7.92 -2.35 -3.02
CA GLY A 27 8.12 -0.98 -2.52
C GLY A 27 7.42 0.07 -3.39
N ALA A 28 7.52 -0.07 -4.73
CA ALA A 28 6.83 0.81 -5.67
C ALA A 28 5.30 0.73 -5.51
N ALA A 29 4.75 -0.49 -5.41
CA ALA A 29 3.32 -0.70 -5.20
C ALA A 29 2.83 -0.10 -3.87
N ALA A 30 3.59 -0.33 -2.79
CA ALA A 30 3.24 0.16 -1.46
C ALA A 30 3.27 1.69 -1.36
N PHE A 31 4.24 2.34 -2.00
CA PHE A 31 4.32 3.80 -2.04
C PHE A 31 3.16 4.38 -2.87
N SER A 32 2.95 3.89 -4.09
CA SER A 32 1.86 4.37 -4.94
C SER A 32 0.48 4.16 -4.30
N GLY A 33 0.23 3.01 -3.67
CA GLY A 33 -1.03 2.74 -2.97
C GLY A 33 -1.24 3.59 -1.71
N ALA A 34 -0.19 3.96 -0.99
CA ALA A 34 -0.27 4.87 0.15
C ALA A 34 -0.61 6.31 -0.27
N VAL A 35 -0.02 6.77 -1.37
CA VAL A 35 -0.18 8.13 -1.88
C VAL A 35 -1.61 8.39 -2.38
N THR A 36 -2.22 7.37 -2.99
CA THR A 36 -3.59 7.44 -3.53
C THR A 36 -4.66 6.96 -2.56
N HIS A 37 -4.27 6.37 -1.43
CA HIS A 37 -5.14 5.61 -0.52
C HIS A 37 -5.95 4.49 -1.18
N THR A 38 -5.35 3.78 -2.14
CA THR A 38 -6.03 2.70 -2.88
C THR A 38 -5.29 1.37 -2.83
N ILE A 39 -6.02 0.30 -2.54
CA ILE A 39 -5.49 -1.07 -2.50
C ILE A 39 -5.35 -1.67 -3.92
N SER A 40 -6.09 -1.15 -4.90
CA SER A 40 -6.12 -1.59 -6.30
C SER A 40 -4.74 -1.54 -7.00
N VAL A 41 -3.85 -0.65 -6.56
CA VAL A 41 -2.46 -0.57 -7.07
C VAL A 41 -1.72 -1.89 -6.91
N SER A 42 -1.96 -2.61 -5.81
CA SER A 42 -1.38 -3.95 -5.58
C SER A 42 -1.82 -4.95 -6.63
N VAL A 43 -3.10 -4.88 -7.01
CA VAL A 43 -3.71 -5.78 -8.01
C VAL A 43 -3.15 -5.46 -9.40
N ILE A 44 -3.04 -4.17 -9.75
CA ILE A 44 -2.45 -3.75 -11.04
C ILE A 44 -1.00 -4.25 -11.16
N VAL A 45 -0.19 -4.07 -10.12
CA VAL A 45 1.22 -4.53 -10.12
C VAL A 45 1.32 -6.05 -10.18
N PHE A 46 0.39 -6.75 -9.53
CA PHE A 46 0.28 -8.20 -9.63
C PHE A 46 -0.05 -8.64 -11.07
N GLU A 47 -1.09 -8.08 -11.69
CA GLU A 47 -1.49 -8.37 -13.07
C GLU A 47 -0.33 -8.11 -14.05
N MET A 48 0.42 -7.03 -13.85
CA MET A 48 1.61 -6.69 -14.64
C MET A 48 2.76 -7.69 -14.49
N THR A 49 2.87 -8.36 -13.33
CA THR A 49 3.95 -9.32 -13.05
C THR A 49 3.63 -10.73 -13.55
N GLY A 50 2.34 -11.07 -13.69
CA GLY A 50 1.91 -12.36 -14.26
C GLY A 50 2.18 -13.60 -13.38
N GLN A 51 2.57 -13.43 -12.11
CA GLN A 51 2.85 -14.52 -11.17
C GLN A 51 2.11 -14.33 -9.84
N ILE A 52 1.20 -15.25 -9.50
CA ILE A 52 0.23 -15.14 -8.37
C ILE A 52 0.83 -15.58 -7.02
N THR A 53 1.94 -16.30 -7.03
CA THR A 53 2.55 -16.88 -5.83
C THR A 53 3.06 -15.83 -4.83
N HIS A 54 3.33 -14.61 -5.28
CA HIS A 54 3.83 -13.52 -4.44
C HIS A 54 2.78 -12.44 -4.11
N ILE A 55 1.48 -12.69 -4.36
CA ILE A 55 0.42 -11.69 -4.16
C ILE A 55 0.18 -11.31 -2.69
N VAL A 56 0.22 -12.31 -1.79
CA VAL A 56 -0.06 -12.14 -0.37
C VAL A 56 0.89 -11.13 0.30
N PRO A 57 2.24 -11.26 0.19
CA PRO A 57 3.14 -10.30 0.81
C PRO A 57 3.04 -8.88 0.22
N ILE A 58 2.76 -8.75 -1.09
CA ILE A 58 2.57 -7.44 -1.74
C ILE A 58 1.34 -6.75 -1.14
N MET A 59 0.22 -7.46 -1.04
CA MET A 59 -1.03 -6.90 -0.53
C MET A 59 -0.92 -6.48 0.94
N ILE A 60 -0.24 -7.26 1.78
CA ILE A 60 0.04 -6.90 3.17
C ILE A 60 0.88 -5.62 3.25
N ALA A 61 1.94 -5.50 2.43
CA ALA A 61 2.79 -4.31 2.40
C ALA A 61 2.00 -3.06 2.00
N VAL A 62 1.15 -3.15 0.97
CA VAL A 62 0.33 -2.02 0.53
C VAL A 62 -0.73 -1.65 1.57
N LEU A 63 -1.36 -2.63 2.22
CA LEU A 63 -2.35 -2.37 3.27
C LEU A 63 -1.73 -1.63 4.46
N ILE A 64 -0.56 -2.05 4.92
CA ILE A 64 0.16 -1.39 6.01
C ILE A 64 0.55 0.04 5.60
N SER A 65 1.09 0.20 4.39
CA SER A 65 1.46 1.51 3.85
C SER A 65 0.26 2.46 3.77
N ASN A 66 -0.88 1.96 3.25
CA ASN A 66 -2.13 2.70 3.16
C ASN A 66 -2.69 3.09 4.54
N ALA A 67 -2.67 2.16 5.51
CA ALA A 67 -3.11 2.44 6.87
C ALA A 67 -2.27 3.53 7.54
N ILE A 68 -0.95 3.48 7.38
CA ILE A 68 -0.04 4.50 7.90
C ILE A 68 -0.30 5.85 7.21
N ALA A 69 -0.42 5.87 5.88
CA ALA A 69 -0.70 7.09 5.13
C ALA A 69 -2.03 7.73 5.54
N ALA A 70 -3.08 6.92 5.75
CA ALA A 70 -4.40 7.39 6.16
C ALA A 70 -4.40 8.04 7.56
N LEU A 71 -3.48 7.64 8.43
CA LEU A 71 -3.33 8.23 9.76
C LEU A 71 -2.57 9.56 9.73
N LEU A 72 -1.67 9.75 8.78
CA LEU A 72 -0.77 10.90 8.72
C LEU A 72 -1.34 12.06 7.89
N GLN A 73 -1.90 11.78 6.71
CA GLN A 73 -2.25 12.80 5.73
C GLN A 73 -3.48 12.40 4.88
N PRO A 74 -4.24 13.39 4.38
CA PRO A 74 -5.26 13.14 3.37
C PRO A 74 -4.64 12.67 2.05
N SER A 75 -5.44 12.02 1.19
CA SER A 75 -4.95 11.52 -0.10
C SER A 75 -4.42 12.65 -0.98
N ILE A 76 -3.59 12.33 -1.97
CA ILE A 76 -3.19 13.34 -2.97
C ILE A 76 -4.41 13.99 -3.62
N TYR A 77 -5.45 13.21 -3.91
CA TYR A 77 -6.64 13.71 -4.57
C TYR A 77 -7.39 14.72 -3.68
N ASP A 78 -7.58 14.39 -2.41
CA ASP A 78 -8.20 15.29 -1.42
C ASP A 78 -7.38 16.56 -1.22
N SER A 79 -6.05 16.42 -1.18
CA SER A 79 -5.11 17.53 -1.05
C SER A 79 -5.24 18.50 -2.23
N ILE A 80 -5.31 17.98 -3.46
CA ILE A 80 -5.47 18.81 -4.67
C ILE A 80 -6.84 19.50 -4.68
N ILE A 81 -7.91 18.82 -4.28
CA ILE A 81 -9.26 19.37 -4.21
C ILE A 81 -9.29 20.55 -3.22
N LEU A 82 -8.68 20.39 -2.04
CA LEU A 82 -8.59 21.44 -1.02
C LEU A 82 -7.81 22.65 -1.52
N ILE A 83 -6.67 22.43 -2.21
CA ILE A 83 -5.85 23.51 -2.78
C ILE A 83 -6.62 24.28 -3.86
N LYS A 84 -7.36 23.57 -4.72
CA LYS A 84 -8.14 24.17 -5.81
C LYS A 84 -9.47 24.79 -5.35
N LYS A 85 -9.84 24.67 -4.07
CA LYS A 85 -11.11 25.15 -3.49
C LYS A 85 -12.33 24.74 -4.32
N LEU A 86 -12.31 23.52 -4.86
CA LEU A 86 -13.44 23.02 -5.62
C LEU A 86 -14.58 22.67 -4.65
N PRO A 87 -15.84 23.02 -4.97
CA PRO A 87 -16.98 22.55 -4.20
C PRO A 87 -17.11 21.04 -4.39
N TYR A 88 -16.50 20.27 -3.51
CA TYR A 88 -16.59 18.82 -3.46
C TYR A 88 -17.49 18.44 -2.28
N LEU A 89 -18.49 17.61 -2.56
CA LEU A 89 -19.31 17.02 -1.51
C LEU A 89 -18.50 15.86 -0.94
N PRO A 90 -18.03 15.92 0.32
CA PRO A 90 -17.30 14.79 0.90
C PRO A 90 -18.19 13.55 0.86
N ASP A 91 -17.61 12.43 0.43
CA ASP A 91 -18.29 11.14 0.55
C ASP A 91 -18.68 10.93 2.02
N LEU A 92 -19.91 10.46 2.22
CA LEU A 92 -20.50 10.26 3.54
C LEU A 92 -19.51 9.50 4.42
N LEU A 93 -19.28 10.05 5.63
CA LEU A 93 -18.48 9.45 6.69
C LEU A 93 -18.57 7.92 6.67
N PRO A 94 -17.46 7.17 6.87
CA PRO A 94 -17.59 5.76 7.19
C PRO A 94 -18.54 5.65 8.37
N SER A 95 -19.68 5.02 8.14
CA SER A 95 -20.75 4.88 9.11
C SER A 95 -20.29 3.99 10.26
N SER A 96 -19.59 4.60 11.21
CA SER A 96 -19.39 4.08 12.57
C SER A 96 -19.68 5.15 13.63
N SER A 97 -19.97 6.40 13.22
CA SER A 97 -20.46 7.47 14.09
C SER A 97 -21.99 7.62 14.11
N ALA A 98 -22.75 6.53 13.86
CA ALA A 98 -24.10 6.39 14.43
C ALA A 98 -24.05 5.95 15.91
N PHE A 99 -22.87 5.56 16.42
CA PHE A 99 -22.74 4.97 17.75
C PHE A 99 -22.34 5.93 18.88
N GLN A 100 -21.89 7.17 18.60
CA GLN A 100 -21.23 7.99 19.65
C GLN A 100 -21.66 9.46 19.80
N ARG A 101 -22.84 9.87 19.30
CA ARG A 101 -23.38 11.21 19.62
C ARG A 101 -24.89 11.25 19.90
N ARG A 102 -25.44 10.14 20.43
CA ARG A 102 -26.75 10.12 21.14
C ARG A 102 -26.58 10.08 22.67
N SER A 103 -25.37 10.35 23.16
CA SER A 103 -25.03 10.50 24.58
C SER A 103 -24.47 11.91 24.80
N ARG A 104 -25.36 12.89 24.72
CA ARG A 104 -25.43 14.11 25.53
C ARG A 104 -26.71 14.84 25.17
#